data_AF-A0A8J4BTD6-F1
#
_entry.id   AF-A0A8J4BTD6-F1
#
_cell.length_a   1.000
_cell.length_b   1.000
_cell.length_c   1.000
_cell.angle_alpha   90.00
_cell.angle_beta   90.00
_cell.angle_gamma   90.00
#
_symmetry.space_group_name_H-M   'P 1'
#
loop_
_entity.id
_entity.type
_entity.pdbx_description
1 polymer ?
#
loop_
_entity_poly.entity_id
_entity_poly.type
_entity_poly.pdbx_seq_one_letter_code
_entity_poly.pdbx_strand_id
1 'polypeptide(L)'
;SAAGTTGAVQTLDEQVLSGGELQFIDFEYSCYGPRGFDWGNHFNEYAGFDCVYDRFPSAAQQKAFFRHYLKPGELQQLAKEHISMQEVRSETDNAAEVEEAVLDRLVAEACVFALASHAYWGVWSFIQARYSPIDFDYLEYSGMRWAEYYRRKDEFFTLVDKLFPASH
;
A
#
# COMPACT_ATOMS: atom_id res chain seq x y z
N SER A 1 -20.48 -56.59 13.11
CA SER A 1 -19.95 -56.31 11.76
C SER A 1 -20.25 -54.86 11.46
N ALA A 2 -19.21 -54.05 11.24
CA ALA A 2 -19.18 -52.62 11.48
C ALA A 2 -20.04 -51.77 10.51
N ALA A 3 -20.75 -50.79 11.08
CA ALA A 3 -21.27 -49.63 10.37
C ALA A 3 -20.12 -48.63 10.20
N GLY A 4 -19.78 -48.31 8.94
CA GLY A 4 -18.76 -47.32 8.61
C GLY A 4 -19.36 -45.93 8.54
N THR A 5 -19.11 -45.12 9.57
CA THR A 5 -19.28 -43.66 9.55
C THR A 5 -18.24 -43.04 8.62
N THR A 6 -18.67 -42.56 7.46
CA THR A 6 -17.91 -41.63 6.62
C THR A 6 -17.95 -40.26 7.29
N GLY A 7 -16.95 -39.98 8.12
CA GLY A 7 -16.70 -38.67 8.68
C GLY A 7 -16.35 -37.68 7.57
N ALA A 8 -17.07 -36.56 7.55
CA ALA A 8 -16.79 -35.43 6.69
C ALA A 8 -15.42 -34.85 7.06
N VAL A 9 -14.45 -34.98 6.14
CA VAL A 9 -13.32 -34.07 6.09
C VAL A 9 -13.82 -32.82 5.39
N GLN A 10 -14.56 -31.98 6.12
CA GLN A 10 -14.65 -30.58 5.75
C GLN A 10 -13.30 -29.97 6.12
N THR A 11 -12.53 -29.63 5.09
CA THR A 11 -11.26 -28.93 5.25
C THR A 11 -11.50 -27.63 6.01
N LEU A 12 -10.72 -27.41 7.08
CA LEU A 12 -10.76 -26.21 7.93
C LEU A 12 -10.74 -24.90 7.12
N ASP A 13 -10.19 -24.93 5.91
CA ASP A 13 -10.08 -23.81 4.97
C ASP A 13 -11.45 -23.22 4.54
N GLU A 14 -12.51 -24.04 4.41
CA GLU A 14 -13.83 -23.53 4.02
C GLU A 14 -14.55 -22.81 5.17
N GLN A 15 -14.23 -23.14 6.43
CA GLN A 15 -14.86 -22.52 7.58
C GLN A 15 -14.27 -21.14 7.91
N VAL A 16 -12.97 -20.93 7.66
CA VAL A 16 -12.30 -19.63 7.92
C VAL A 16 -12.83 -18.51 7.03
N LEU A 17 -13.18 -18.81 5.77
CA LEU A 17 -13.69 -17.80 4.83
C LEU A 17 -15.17 -17.43 5.05
N SER A 18 -15.90 -18.18 5.88
CA SER A 18 -17.33 -17.95 6.11
C SER A 18 -17.64 -16.78 7.07
N GLY A 19 -16.64 -16.29 7.82
CA GLY A 19 -16.79 -15.26 8.86
C GLY A 19 -16.36 -13.84 8.48
N GLY A 20 -15.76 -13.63 7.30
CA GLY A 20 -15.29 -12.31 6.87
C GLY A 20 -14.19 -11.68 7.73
N GLU A 21 -13.53 -12.47 8.58
CA GLU A 21 -12.44 -12.02 9.44
C GLU A 21 -11.11 -12.11 8.68
N LEU A 22 -10.37 -10.99 8.62
CA LEU A 22 -9.06 -10.90 7.98
C LEU A 22 -7.98 -10.82 9.07
N GLN A 23 -6.96 -11.67 8.98
CA GLN A 23 -5.81 -11.66 9.86
C GLN A 23 -4.52 -11.57 9.05
N PHE A 24 -3.60 -10.70 9.47
CA PHE A 24 -2.25 -10.63 8.90
C PHE A 24 -1.32 -11.63 9.61
N ILE A 25 -0.42 -12.25 8.84
CA ILE A 25 0.57 -13.23 9.31
C ILE A 25 1.96 -12.88 8.78
N ASP A 26 2.98 -13.63 9.18
CA ASP A 26 4.36 -13.53 8.69
C ASP A 26 5.00 -12.13 8.81
N PHE A 27 5.20 -11.71 10.07
CA PHE A 27 5.78 -10.41 10.46
C PHE A 27 7.31 -10.35 10.35
N GLU A 28 7.94 -11.16 9.49
CA GLU A 28 9.41 -11.27 9.42
C GLU A 28 10.12 -9.99 8.96
N TYR A 29 9.43 -9.15 8.18
CA TYR A 29 9.91 -7.84 7.74
C TYR A 29 9.32 -6.67 8.55
N SER A 30 8.53 -6.95 9.58
CA SER A 30 7.88 -5.90 10.37
C SER A 30 8.89 -5.14 11.22
N CYS A 31 8.88 -3.82 11.07
CA CYS A 31 9.69 -2.92 11.88
C CYS A 31 9.01 -1.56 12.00
N TYR A 32 9.61 -0.66 12.78
CA TYR A 32 9.15 0.73 12.82
C TYR A 32 9.59 1.43 11.53
N GLY A 33 8.63 1.93 10.75
CA GLY A 33 8.89 2.59 9.48
C GLY A 33 7.86 3.66 9.14
N PRO A 34 8.08 4.43 8.06
CA PRO A 34 7.09 5.38 7.57
C PRO A 34 5.83 4.64 7.13
N ARG A 35 4.66 5.05 7.63
CA ARG A 35 3.36 4.46 7.26
C ARG A 35 3.11 4.43 5.74
N GLY A 36 3.63 5.44 5.02
CA GLY A 36 3.55 5.49 3.57
C GLY A 36 4.22 4.31 2.88
N PHE A 37 5.26 3.72 3.49
CA PHE A 37 5.90 2.49 2.99
C PHE A 37 4.93 1.32 3.00
N ASP A 38 4.22 1.09 4.09
CA ASP A 38 3.24 -0.01 4.16
C ASP A 38 2.12 0.19 3.14
N TRP A 39 1.62 1.42 2.96
CA TRP A 39 0.59 1.72 1.97
C TRP A 39 1.08 1.53 0.54
N GLY A 40 2.20 2.15 0.18
CA GLY A 40 2.79 2.05 -1.16
C GLY A 40 3.19 0.62 -1.50
N ASN A 41 3.75 -0.11 -0.53
CA ASN A 41 4.06 -1.51 -0.67
C ASN A 41 2.80 -2.35 -0.88
N HIS A 42 1.78 -2.19 -0.03
CA HIS A 42 0.51 -2.91 -0.19
C HIS A 42 -0.12 -2.69 -1.56
N PHE A 43 -0.08 -1.46 -2.09
CA PHE A 43 -0.59 -1.15 -3.42
C PHE A 43 0.25 -1.76 -4.55
N ASN A 44 1.57 -1.84 -4.40
CA ASN A 44 2.43 -2.56 -5.36
C ASN A 44 2.06 -4.04 -5.47
N GLU A 45 1.67 -4.68 -4.36
CA GLU A 45 1.33 -6.10 -4.33
C GLU A 45 0.02 -6.43 -5.08
N TYR A 46 -0.76 -5.43 -5.53
CA TYR A 46 -1.90 -5.67 -6.45
C TYR A 46 -1.43 -6.25 -7.79
N ALA A 47 -0.18 -5.99 -8.16
CA ALA A 47 0.45 -6.54 -9.36
C ALA A 47 0.74 -8.05 -9.24
N GLY A 48 0.85 -8.57 -8.01
CA GLY A 48 1.30 -9.93 -7.71
C GLY A 48 2.76 -10.18 -8.11
N PHE A 49 3.21 -11.42 -7.97
CA PHE A 49 4.57 -11.82 -8.39
C PHE A 49 4.79 -11.69 -9.91
N ASP A 50 3.73 -11.81 -10.70
CA ASP A 50 3.75 -11.57 -12.15
C ASP A 50 3.97 -10.09 -12.52
N CYS A 51 3.97 -9.18 -11.54
CA CYS A 51 4.25 -7.75 -11.71
C CYS A 51 3.35 -7.08 -12.78
N VAL A 52 2.06 -7.44 -12.80
CA VAL A 52 1.05 -6.80 -13.68
C VAL A 52 0.66 -5.43 -13.11
N TYR A 53 1.52 -4.44 -13.29
CA TYR A 53 1.37 -3.12 -12.65
C TYR A 53 0.20 -2.26 -13.14
N ASP A 54 -0.49 -2.68 -14.20
CA ASP A 54 -1.79 -2.10 -14.58
C ASP A 54 -2.86 -2.32 -13.51
N ARG A 55 -2.64 -3.24 -12.56
CA ARG A 55 -3.50 -3.49 -11.40
C ARG A 55 -3.25 -2.54 -10.24
N PHE A 56 -2.20 -1.71 -10.31
CA PHE A 56 -1.93 -0.72 -9.27
C PHE A 56 -3.17 0.18 -9.06
N PRO A 57 -3.64 0.39 -7.82
CA PRO A 57 -4.90 1.06 -7.58
C PRO A 57 -4.86 2.52 -8.05
N SER A 58 -5.92 2.93 -8.73
CA SER A 58 -6.15 4.33 -9.10
C SER A 58 -6.24 5.23 -7.85
N ALA A 59 -6.04 6.54 -8.02
CA ALA A 59 -6.18 7.49 -6.92
C ALA A 59 -7.54 7.36 -6.21
N ALA A 60 -8.63 7.15 -6.95
CA ALA A 60 -9.96 6.95 -6.36
C ALA A 60 -10.03 5.69 -5.46
N GLN A 61 -9.41 4.59 -5.89
CA GLN A 61 -9.35 3.35 -5.09
C GLN A 61 -8.46 3.53 -3.85
N GLN A 62 -7.34 4.22 -3.98
CA GLN A 62 -6.46 4.54 -2.84
C GLN A 62 -7.17 5.44 -1.82
N LYS A 63 -7.90 6.47 -2.26
CA LYS A 63 -8.73 7.30 -1.39
C LYS A 63 -9.81 6.49 -0.68
N ALA A 64 -10.47 5.59 -1.40
CA ALA A 64 -11.44 4.67 -0.79
C ALA A 64 -10.78 3.79 0.28
N PHE A 65 -9.59 3.24 0.01
CA PHE A 65 -8.80 2.52 1.01
C PHE A 65 -8.54 3.38 2.24
N PHE A 66 -8.06 4.62 2.10
CA PHE A 66 -7.76 5.49 3.24
C PHE A 66 -8.98 5.83 4.08
N ARG A 67 -10.16 6.00 3.47
CA ARG A 67 -11.42 6.20 4.21
C ARG A 67 -11.80 5.03 5.09
N HIS A 68 -11.43 3.81 4.71
CA HIS A 68 -11.67 2.60 5.51
C HIS A 68 -10.52 2.27 6.46
N TYR A 69 -9.29 2.57 6.05
CA TYR A 69 -8.08 2.33 6.83
C TYR A 69 -7.99 3.27 8.03
N LEU A 70 -8.25 4.56 7.82
CA LEU A 70 -8.26 5.54 8.90
C LEU A 70 -9.57 5.46 9.67
N LYS A 71 -9.49 5.48 11.00
CA LYS A 71 -10.68 5.61 11.83
C LYS A 71 -11.34 6.96 11.54
N PRO A 72 -12.67 7.09 11.66
CA PRO A 72 -13.37 8.36 11.39
C PRO A 72 -12.77 9.58 12.10
N GLY A 73 -12.26 9.42 13.33
CA GLY A 73 -11.61 10.50 14.08
C GLY A 73 -10.19 10.86 13.61
N GLU A 74 -9.46 9.93 13.00
CA GLU A 74 -8.08 10.15 12.52
C GLU A 74 -8.07 11.01 11.26
N LEU A 75 -8.95 10.72 10.30
CA LEU A 75 -9.06 11.53 9.08
C LEU A 75 -9.50 12.97 9.41
N GLN A 76 -10.45 13.12 10.34
CA GLN A 76 -10.86 14.44 10.84
C GLN A 76 -9.73 15.18 11.55
N GLN A 77 -8.89 14.47 12.30
CA GLN A 77 -7.74 15.05 12.98
C GLN A 77 -6.70 15.55 11.97
N LEU A 78 -6.36 14.74 10.96
CA LEU A 78 -5.48 15.13 9.87
C LEU A 78 -6.03 16.34 9.09
N ALA A 79 -7.35 16.41 8.88
CA ALA A 79 -8.01 17.56 8.28
C ALA A 79 -7.86 18.84 9.11
N LYS A 80 -8.01 18.75 10.43
CA LYS A 80 -7.78 19.90 11.33
C LYS A 80 -6.32 20.36 11.31
N GLU A 81 -5.38 19.41 11.32
CA GLU A 81 -3.95 19.69 11.21
C GLU A 81 -3.62 20.36 9.87
N HIS A 82 -4.21 19.87 8.78
CA HIS A 82 -4.07 20.47 7.45
C HIS A 82 -4.51 21.95 7.45
N ILE A 83 -5.69 22.24 7.98
CA ILE A 83 -6.20 23.63 8.12
C ILE A 83 -5.25 24.47 8.98
N SER A 84 -4.72 23.91 10.08
CA SER A 84 -3.84 24.66 10.99
C SER A 84 -2.49 25.03 10.38
N MET A 85 -2.04 24.27 9.36
CA MET A 85 -0.79 24.52 8.63
C MET A 85 -0.97 25.49 7.46
N GLN A 86 -2.19 25.82 7.04
CA GLN A 86 -2.42 26.78 5.96
C GLN A 86 -2.20 28.21 6.47
N GLU A 87 -1.29 28.94 5.81
CA GLU A 87 -0.96 30.33 6.15
C GLU A 87 -2.13 31.29 5.93
N VAL A 88 -3.00 30.98 4.95
CA VAL A 88 -4.21 31.75 4.64
C VAL A 88 -5.42 30.91 5.01
N ARG A 89 -6.10 31.30 6.09
CA ARG A 89 -7.42 30.77 6.44
C ARG A 89 -8.46 31.36 5.50
N SER A 90 -9.10 30.54 4.69
CA SER A 90 -10.37 30.92 4.07
C SER A 90 -11.48 30.67 5.08
N GLU A 91 -12.31 31.69 5.35
CA GLU A 91 -13.49 31.55 6.23
C GLU A 91 -14.57 30.62 5.64
N THR A 92 -14.34 30.11 4.42
CA THR A 92 -15.28 29.33 3.60
C THR A 92 -14.84 27.90 3.32
N ASP A 93 -13.79 27.39 3.98
CA ASP A 93 -13.30 26.03 3.69
C ASP A 93 -14.37 24.98 3.99
N ASN A 94 -14.87 24.36 2.94
CA ASN A 94 -15.82 23.27 3.01
C ASN A 94 -15.14 22.02 3.57
N ALA A 95 -15.71 21.41 4.61
CA ALA A 95 -15.14 20.22 5.25
C ALA A 95 -14.85 19.07 4.26
N ALA A 96 -15.68 18.92 3.22
CA ALA A 96 -15.48 17.91 2.18
C ALA A 96 -14.25 18.20 1.29
N GLU A 97 -13.98 19.47 1.00
CA GLU A 97 -12.81 19.88 0.21
C GLU A 97 -11.51 19.69 1.01
N VAL A 98 -11.54 20.00 2.32
CA VAL A 98 -10.41 19.74 3.21
C VAL A 98 -10.13 18.24 3.31
N GLU A 99 -11.16 17.41 3.49
CA GLU A 99 -11.01 15.96 3.50
C GLU A 99 -10.36 15.46 2.20
N GLU A 100 -10.86 15.90 1.04
CA GLU A 100 -10.28 15.53 -0.25
C GLU A 100 -8.82 15.97 -0.39
N ALA A 101 -8.47 17.16 0.07
CA ALA A 101 -7.08 17.64 0.07
C ALA A 101 -6.16 16.79 0.97
N VAL A 102 -6.65 16.33 2.13
CA VAL A 102 -5.91 15.39 2.99
C VAL A 102 -5.73 14.05 2.28
N LEU A 103 -6.80 13.51 1.69
CA LEU A 103 -6.76 12.24 0.97
C LEU A 103 -5.79 12.31 -0.22
N ASP A 104 -5.75 13.41 -0.96
CA ASP A 104 -4.75 13.65 -2.01
C ASP A 104 -3.32 13.57 -1.48
N ARG A 105 -3.05 14.17 -0.31
CA ARG A 105 -1.72 14.09 0.33
C ARG A 105 -1.35 12.66 0.76
N LEU A 106 -2.31 11.88 1.27
CA LEU A 106 -2.09 10.48 1.63
C LEU A 106 -1.79 9.61 0.41
N VAL A 107 -2.49 9.86 -0.72
CA VAL A 107 -2.20 9.22 -2.01
C VAL A 107 -0.78 9.54 -2.44
N ALA A 108 -0.37 10.81 -2.39
CA ALA A 108 0.98 11.22 -2.76
C ALA A 108 2.06 10.59 -1.87
N GLU A 109 1.82 10.52 -0.56
CA GLU A 109 2.68 9.82 0.41
C GLU A 109 2.83 8.33 0.02
N ALA A 110 1.73 7.62 -0.19
CA ALA A 110 1.78 6.21 -0.59
C ALA A 110 2.48 6.00 -1.94
N CYS A 111 2.22 6.85 -2.94
CA CYS A 111 2.85 6.78 -4.26
C CYS A 111 4.37 6.92 -4.20
N VAL A 112 4.92 7.93 -3.52
CA VAL A 112 6.38 8.09 -3.45
C VAL A 112 7.03 6.93 -2.68
N PHE A 113 6.36 6.42 -1.65
CA PHE A 113 6.85 5.27 -0.91
C PHE A 113 6.67 3.93 -1.67
N ALA A 114 5.76 3.85 -2.64
CA ALA A 114 5.71 2.73 -3.58
C ALA A 114 7.01 2.63 -4.40
N LEU A 115 7.63 3.77 -4.76
CA LEU A 115 8.97 3.78 -5.36
C LEU A 115 10.02 3.22 -4.39
N ALA A 116 9.98 3.65 -3.12
CA ALA A 116 10.89 3.14 -2.10
C ALA A 116 10.72 1.61 -1.92
N SER A 117 9.50 1.11 -1.96
CA SER A 117 9.19 -0.33 -1.94
C SER A 117 9.75 -1.06 -3.17
N HIS A 118 9.61 -0.52 -4.38
CA HIS A 118 10.24 -1.12 -5.56
C HIS A 118 11.75 -1.20 -5.44
N ALA A 119 12.41 -0.14 -4.98
CA ALA A 119 13.84 -0.14 -4.75
C ALA A 119 14.24 -1.17 -3.68
N TYR A 120 13.53 -1.21 -2.55
CA TYR A 120 13.78 -2.15 -1.46
C TYR A 120 13.69 -3.61 -1.94
N TRP A 121 12.57 -4.00 -2.55
CA TRP A 121 12.35 -5.36 -3.01
C TRP A 121 13.17 -5.71 -4.25
N GLY A 122 13.50 -4.72 -5.09
CA GLY A 122 14.42 -4.89 -6.20
C GLY A 122 15.84 -5.26 -5.73
N VAL A 123 16.36 -4.56 -4.71
CA VAL A 123 17.66 -4.90 -4.09
C VAL A 123 17.59 -6.23 -3.36
N TRP A 124 16.55 -6.46 -2.55
CA TRP A 124 16.35 -7.73 -1.85
C TRP A 124 16.37 -8.90 -2.83
N SER A 125 15.60 -8.81 -3.92
CA SER A 125 15.51 -9.87 -4.92
C SER A 125 16.85 -10.10 -5.61
N PHE A 126 17.56 -9.03 -5.97
CA PHE A 126 18.89 -9.15 -6.58
C PHE A 126 19.87 -9.90 -5.67
N ILE A 127 19.86 -9.61 -4.36
CA ILE A 127 20.68 -10.34 -3.39
C ILE A 127 20.25 -11.80 -3.31
N GLN A 128 18.95 -12.07 -3.25
CA GLN A 128 18.38 -13.42 -3.15
C GLN A 128 18.70 -14.30 -4.36
N ALA A 129 18.89 -13.73 -5.55
CA ALA A 129 19.34 -14.46 -6.75
C ALA A 129 20.66 -15.22 -6.53
N ARG A 130 21.48 -14.81 -5.56
CA ARG A 130 22.73 -15.50 -5.20
C ARG A 130 22.59 -16.45 -4.02
N TYR A 131 21.75 -16.12 -3.04
CA TYR A 131 21.77 -16.76 -1.71
C TYR A 131 20.54 -17.60 -1.39
N SER A 132 19.41 -17.37 -2.07
CA SER A 132 18.18 -18.09 -1.78
C SER A 132 18.24 -19.52 -2.31
N PRO A 133 17.81 -20.52 -1.53
CA PRO A 133 17.66 -21.89 -2.01
C PRO A 133 16.31 -22.14 -2.72
N ILE A 134 15.43 -21.14 -2.76
CA ILE A 134 14.09 -21.26 -3.35
C ILE A 134 14.18 -21.17 -4.87
N ASP A 135 13.44 -22.05 -5.57
CA ASP A 135 13.31 -22.03 -7.03
C ASP A 135 12.35 -20.92 -7.46
N PHE A 136 12.89 -19.71 -7.61
CA PHE A 136 12.20 -18.51 -8.04
C PHE A 136 13.16 -17.65 -8.88
N ASP A 137 12.69 -17.03 -9.96
CA ASP A 137 13.53 -16.15 -10.78
C ASP A 137 13.70 -14.76 -10.14
N TYR A 138 14.58 -14.72 -9.13
CA TYR A 138 14.91 -13.52 -8.40
C TYR A 138 15.55 -12.42 -9.26
N LEU A 139 16.26 -12.77 -10.32
CA LEU A 139 16.92 -11.78 -11.17
C LEU A 139 15.91 -11.09 -12.08
N GLU A 140 15.00 -11.86 -12.69
CA GLU A 140 13.87 -11.32 -13.45
C GLU A 140 12.97 -10.45 -12.57
N TYR A 141 12.56 -10.96 -11.40
CA TYR A 141 11.73 -10.20 -10.46
C TYR A 141 12.39 -8.89 -10.04
N SER A 142 13.70 -8.89 -9.75
CA SER A 142 14.45 -7.66 -9.46
C SER A 142 14.36 -6.67 -10.62
N GLY A 143 14.56 -7.14 -11.85
CA GLY A 143 14.44 -6.33 -13.07
C GLY A 143 13.06 -5.70 -13.21
N MET A 144 11.98 -6.46 -12.96
CA MET A 144 10.61 -5.97 -13.02
C MET A 144 10.32 -4.89 -11.98
N ARG A 145 10.80 -5.04 -10.73
CA ARG A 145 10.64 -4.01 -9.68
C ARG A 145 11.35 -2.71 -10.07
N TRP A 146 12.58 -2.78 -10.60
CA TRP A 146 13.31 -1.60 -11.05
C TRP A 146 12.68 -0.94 -12.28
N ALA A 147 12.19 -1.73 -13.23
CA ALA A 147 11.48 -1.19 -14.40
C ALA A 147 10.26 -0.35 -13.98
N GLU A 148 9.46 -0.84 -13.04
CA GLU A 148 8.30 -0.10 -12.53
C GLU A 148 8.70 1.14 -11.74
N TYR A 149 9.75 1.06 -10.90
CA TYR A 149 10.32 2.22 -10.22
C TYR A 149 10.60 3.35 -11.23
N TYR A 150 11.34 3.06 -12.31
CA TYR A 150 11.68 4.08 -13.29
C TYR A 150 10.46 4.56 -14.09
N ARG A 151 9.50 3.67 -14.37
CA ARG A 151 8.27 4.02 -15.08
C ARG A 151 7.41 5.04 -14.32
N ARG A 152 7.30 4.92 -12.99
CA ARG A 152 6.44 5.78 -12.15
C ARG A 152 7.18 6.95 -11.50
N LYS A 153 8.52 6.94 -11.53
CA LYS A 153 9.36 7.90 -10.81
C LYS A 153 8.91 9.34 -10.99
N ASP A 154 8.88 9.81 -12.23
CA ASP A 154 8.60 11.23 -12.53
C ASP A 154 7.16 11.61 -12.17
N GLU A 155 6.19 10.71 -12.42
CA GLU A 155 4.78 10.89 -12.06
C GLU A 155 4.62 11.09 -10.55
N PHE A 156 5.22 10.20 -9.75
CA PHE A 156 5.05 10.20 -8.30
C PHE A 156 5.83 11.34 -7.62
N PHE A 157 7.02 11.70 -8.12
CA PHE A 157 7.72 12.90 -7.64
C PHE A 157 6.96 14.18 -8.01
N THR A 158 6.41 14.29 -9.21
CA THR A 158 5.56 15.44 -9.60
C THR A 158 4.35 15.59 -8.68
N LEU A 159 3.74 14.47 -8.28
CA LEU A 159 2.62 14.47 -7.34
C LEU A 159 3.03 14.97 -5.94
N VAL A 160 4.20 14.55 -5.45
CA VAL A 160 4.75 15.04 -4.18
C VAL A 160 5.07 16.52 -4.25
N ASP A 161 5.76 16.98 -5.28
CA ASP A 161 6.12 18.40 -5.45
C ASP A 161 4.90 19.31 -5.44
N LYS A 162 3.79 18.84 -6.03
CA LYS A 162 2.51 19.55 -6.03
C LYS A 162 1.85 19.63 -4.64
N LEU A 163 1.95 18.57 -3.83
CA LEU A 163 1.15 18.40 -2.60
C LEU A 163 1.95 18.60 -1.30
N PHE A 164 3.28 18.64 -1.41
CA PHE A 164 4.24 18.90 -0.34
C PHE A 164 5.30 19.90 -0.85
N PRO A 165 4.88 21.12 -1.24
CA PRO A 165 5.83 22.11 -1.75
C PRO A 165 6.88 22.45 -0.70
N ALA A 166 8.13 22.63 -1.13
CA ALA A 166 9.20 23.08 -0.24
C ALA A 166 8.85 24.46 0.34
N SER A 167 8.99 24.62 1.65
CA SER A 167 8.89 25.93 2.28
C SER A 167 10.05 26.80 1.78
N HIS A 168 9.73 27.91 1.10
CA HIS A 168 10.71 28.92 0.70
C HIS A 168 11.08 29.85 1.87
#